data_AF-A0A0A8E6L1-F1
#
_entry.id   AF-A0A0A8E6L1-F1
#
_cell.length_a   1.000
_cell.length_b   1.000
_cell.length_c   1.000
_cell.angle_alpha   90.00
_cell.angle_beta   90.00
_cell.angle_gamma   90.00
#
_symmetry.space_group_name_H-M   'P 1'
#
loop_
_entity.id
_entity.type
_entity.pdbx_description
1 polymer ?
#
loop_
_entity_poly.entity_id
_entity_poly.type
_entity_poly.pdbx_seq_one_letter_code
_entity_poly.pdbx_strand_id
1 'polypeptide(L)'
;MNSLITFSHQVVQNFQQAAEATNTNPSNAKQFAYLGAGIAMIGVIGVGAGQGHSVGKACEAIARNPEAQKQVFRVLVIGTAISETSSIYALLVAFILIFVNG
;
A
#
# COMPACT_ATOMS: atom_id res chain seq x y z
N MET A 1 -39.01 -12.78 15.16
CA MET A 1 -37.67 -12.59 15.78
C MET A 1 -36.60 -13.47 15.14
N ASN A 2 -36.86 -14.77 14.90
CA ASN A 2 -35.85 -15.71 14.37
C ASN A 2 -35.33 -15.41 12.94
N SER A 3 -36.13 -14.78 12.06
CA SER A 3 -35.71 -14.45 10.69
C SER A 3 -34.64 -13.34 10.60
N LEU A 4 -34.66 -12.37 11.53
CA LEU A 4 -33.66 -11.29 11.56
C LEU A 4 -32.29 -11.79 12.06
N ILE A 5 -32.28 -12.76 12.98
CA ILE A 5 -31.05 -13.39 13.47
C ILE A 5 -30.44 -14.25 12.36
N THR A 6 -31.24 -15.07 11.65
CA THR A 6 -30.75 -15.87 10.52
C THR A 6 -30.23 -15.00 9.37
N PHE A 7 -30.86 -13.85 9.07
CA PHE A 7 -30.37 -12.92 8.05
C PHE A 7 -29.01 -12.31 8.43
N SER A 8 -28.81 -11.94 9.70
CA SER A 8 -27.50 -11.44 10.17
C SER A 8 -26.40 -12.50 10.06
N HIS A 9 -26.72 -13.77 10.36
CA HIS A 9 -25.80 -14.89 10.16
C HIS A 9 -25.54 -15.18 8.68
N GLN A 10 -26.54 -15.06 7.79
CA GLN A 10 -26.37 -15.23 6.36
C GLN A 10 -25.47 -14.13 5.76
N VAL A 11 -25.63 -12.88 6.19
CA VAL A 11 -24.77 -11.76 5.77
C VAL A 11 -23.32 -12.02 6.21
N VAL A 12 -23.10 -12.45 7.45
CA VAL A 12 -21.77 -12.86 7.95
C VAL A 12 -21.21 -14.04 7.14
N GLN A 13 -22.03 -15.04 6.83
CA GLN A 13 -21.62 -16.18 6.01
C GLN A 13 -21.29 -15.81 4.57
N ASN A 14 -21.98 -14.84 3.97
CA ASN A 14 -21.64 -14.33 2.63
C ASN A 14 -20.24 -13.68 2.61
N PHE A 15 -19.85 -13.00 3.70
CA PHE A 15 -18.51 -12.45 3.85
C PHE A 15 -17.45 -13.53 4.14
N GLN A 16 -17.79 -14.59 4.88
CA GLN A 16 -16.88 -15.71 5.14
C GLN A 16 -16.70 -16.62 3.90
N GLN A 17 -17.76 -16.84 3.11
CA GLN A 17 -17.68 -17.61 1.87
C GLN A 17 -16.79 -16.96 0.81
N ALA A 18 -16.74 -15.62 0.77
CA ALA A 18 -15.78 -14.91 -0.08
C ALA A 18 -14.31 -15.18 0.33
N ALA A 19 -14.06 -15.43 1.63
CA ALA A 19 -12.76 -15.84 2.13
C ALA A 19 -12.49 -17.35 1.95
N GLU A 20 -13.52 -18.20 2.02
CA GLU A 20 -13.42 -19.65 1.90
C GLU A 20 -13.36 -20.15 0.46
N ALA A 21 -13.92 -19.43 -0.52
CA ALA A 21 -13.82 -19.77 -1.95
C ALA A 21 -12.35 -19.90 -2.41
N THR A 22 -11.46 -19.11 -1.81
CA THR A 22 -10.01 -19.20 -1.97
C THR A 22 -9.44 -20.50 -1.41
N ASN A 23 -9.94 -21.00 -0.28
CA ASN A 23 -9.41 -22.17 0.43
C ASN A 23 -9.80 -23.53 -0.17
N THR A 24 -10.79 -23.58 -1.09
CA THR A 24 -11.26 -24.84 -1.69
C THR A 24 -10.31 -25.43 -2.74
N ASN A 25 -9.38 -24.63 -3.28
CA ASN A 25 -8.28 -25.12 -4.12
C ASN A 25 -7.01 -24.29 -3.84
N PRO A 26 -6.06 -24.81 -3.04
CA PRO A 26 -4.87 -24.06 -2.63
C PRO A 26 -3.98 -23.62 -3.81
N SER A 27 -4.14 -24.21 -5.00
CA SER A 27 -3.45 -23.76 -6.22
C SER A 27 -3.99 -22.42 -6.74
N ASN A 28 -5.31 -22.20 -6.70
CA ASN A 28 -5.93 -21.00 -7.26
C ASN A 28 -5.80 -19.81 -6.30
N ALA A 29 -5.84 -20.08 -4.98
CA ALA A 29 -5.62 -19.07 -3.95
C ALA A 29 -4.31 -18.30 -4.12
N LYS A 30 -3.23 -19.06 -4.28
CA LYS A 30 -1.87 -18.53 -4.40
C LYS A 30 -1.69 -17.67 -5.64
N GLN A 31 -2.31 -18.07 -6.75
CA GLN A 31 -2.27 -17.32 -8.01
C GLN A 31 -2.90 -15.93 -7.85
N PHE A 32 -4.08 -15.84 -7.21
CA PHE A 32 -4.72 -14.55 -6.95
C PHE A 32 -3.97 -13.72 -5.91
N ALA A 33 -3.35 -14.34 -4.92
CA ALA A 33 -2.52 -13.65 -3.93
C ALA A 33 -1.30 -12.98 -4.57
N TYR A 34 -0.59 -13.67 -5.48
CA TYR A 34 0.55 -13.09 -6.20
C TYR A 34 0.12 -11.97 -7.16
N LEU A 35 -1.03 -12.11 -7.83
CA LEU A 35 -1.58 -11.06 -8.67
C LEU A 35 -1.97 -9.83 -7.84
N GLY A 36 -2.65 -10.04 -6.70
CA GLY A 36 -3.03 -8.97 -5.77
C GLY A 36 -1.82 -8.24 -5.19
N ALA A 37 -0.74 -8.96 -4.87
CA ALA A 37 0.51 -8.36 -4.41
C ALA A 37 1.15 -7.45 -5.47
N GLY A 38 1.11 -7.85 -6.74
CA GLY A 38 1.56 -7.01 -7.85
C GLY A 38 0.71 -5.74 -8.00
N ILE A 39 -0.62 -5.87 -7.94
CA ILE A 39 -1.55 -4.74 -8.05
C ILE A 39 -1.36 -3.74 -6.90
N ALA A 40 -1.15 -4.22 -5.68
CA ALA A 40 -0.91 -3.36 -4.51
C ALA A 40 0.29 -2.41 -4.72
N MET A 41 1.32 -2.84 -5.44
CA MET A 41 2.54 -2.07 -5.67
C MET A 41 2.44 -1.03 -6.79
N ILE A 42 1.50 -1.15 -7.72
CA ILE A 42 1.37 -0.22 -8.86
C ILE A 42 1.13 1.23 -8.39
N GLY A 43 0.40 1.40 -7.28
CA GLY A 43 0.11 2.73 -6.72
C GLY A 43 1.36 3.49 -6.24
N VAL A 44 2.47 2.79 -5.97
CA VAL A 44 3.71 3.39 -5.44
C VAL A 44 4.46 4.21 -6.51
N ILE A 45 4.14 4.04 -7.79
CA ILE A 45 4.75 4.81 -8.89
C ILE A 45 4.58 6.32 -8.68
N GLY A 46 3.43 6.75 -8.13
CA GLY A 46 3.19 8.17 -7.83
C GLY A 46 4.11 8.74 -6.77
N VAL A 47 4.51 7.91 -5.78
CA VAL A 47 5.46 8.30 -4.74
C VAL A 47 6.84 8.55 -5.33
N GLY A 48 7.35 7.60 -6.13
CA GLY A 48 8.66 7.75 -6.77
C GLY A 48 8.73 8.95 -7.71
N ALA A 49 7.70 9.19 -8.52
CA ALA A 49 7.63 10.35 -9.39
C ALA A 49 7.57 11.68 -8.61
N GLY A 50 6.75 11.74 -7.55
CA GLY A 50 6.61 12.92 -6.71
C GLY A 50 7.90 13.28 -5.97
N GLN A 51 8.54 12.29 -5.35
CA GLN A 51 9.81 12.48 -4.64
C GLN A 51 10.93 12.93 -5.60
N GLY A 52 11.03 12.33 -6.79
CA GLY A 52 12.02 12.76 -7.79
C GLY A 52 11.88 14.24 -8.16
N HIS A 53 10.63 14.70 -8.35
CA HIS A 53 10.36 16.11 -8.62
C HIS A 53 10.71 17.01 -7.43
N SER A 54 10.29 16.65 -6.21
CA SER A 54 10.57 17.42 -5.00
C SER A 54 12.07 17.53 -4.71
N VAL A 55 12.83 16.46 -4.90
CA VAL A 55 14.29 16.45 -4.74
C VAL A 55 14.95 17.36 -5.78
N GLY A 56 14.53 17.29 -7.05
CA GLY A 56 15.02 18.20 -8.10
C GLY A 56 14.81 19.67 -7.74
N LYS A 57 13.62 20.01 -7.22
CA LYS A 57 13.33 21.38 -6.74
C LYS A 57 14.11 21.78 -5.51
N ALA A 58 14.38 20.85 -4.59
CA ALA A 58 15.27 21.12 -3.46
C ALA A 58 16.69 21.43 -3.93
N CYS A 59 17.24 20.69 -4.90
CA CYS A 59 18.55 20.99 -5.48
C CYS A 59 18.59 22.36 -6.15
N GLU A 60 17.58 22.73 -6.94
CA GLU A 60 17.47 24.08 -7.52
C GLU A 60 17.38 25.18 -6.46
N ALA A 61 16.70 24.94 -5.34
CA ALA A 61 16.57 25.90 -4.25
C ALA A 61 17.89 26.07 -3.48
N ILE A 62 18.61 24.97 -3.23
CA ILE A 62 19.93 24.98 -2.59
C ILE A 62 20.96 25.67 -3.49
N ALA A 63 20.93 25.42 -4.80
CA ALA A 63 21.83 26.07 -5.76
C ALA A 63 21.64 27.59 -5.81
N ARG A 64 20.39 28.07 -5.67
CA ARG A 64 20.08 29.51 -5.62
C ARG A 64 20.46 30.16 -4.29
N ASN A 65 20.25 29.46 -3.18
CA ASN A 65 20.51 29.95 -1.82
C ASN A 65 21.22 28.89 -0.96
N PRO A 66 22.56 28.78 -1.03
CA PRO A 66 23.32 27.75 -0.31
C PRO A 66 23.18 27.84 1.22
N GLU A 67 22.99 29.04 1.76
CA GLU A 67 22.80 29.25 3.21
C GLU A 67 21.52 28.57 3.74
N ALA A 68 20.50 28.43 2.89
CA ALA A 68 19.24 27.78 3.26
C ALA A 68 19.30 26.24 3.19
N GLN A 69 20.44 25.65 2.81
CA GLN A 69 20.58 24.21 2.57
C GLN A 69 20.07 23.35 3.72
N LYS A 70 20.43 23.69 4.96
CA LYS A 70 20.02 22.90 6.14
C LYS A 70 18.51 22.91 6.35
N GLN A 71 17.83 24.03 6.05
CA GLN A 71 16.39 24.14 6.20
C GLN A 71 15.67 23.39 5.07
N VAL A 72 16.11 23.58 3.82
CA VAL A 72 15.56 22.88 2.64
C VAL A 72 15.70 21.38 2.78
N PHE A 73 16.88 20.89 3.17
CA PHE A 73 17.12 19.46 3.37
C PHE A 73 16.24 18.88 4.48
N ARG A 74 16.02 19.62 5.58
CA ARG A 74 15.15 19.17 6.68
C ARG A 74 13.71 19.00 6.20
N VAL A 75 13.16 19.99 5.50
CA VAL A 75 11.80 19.92 4.95
C VAL A 75 11.69 18.80 3.91
N LEU A 76 12.70 18.65 3.05
CA LEU A 76 12.76 17.59 2.06
C LEU A 76 12.68 16.21 2.72
N VAL A 77 13.53 15.92 3.70
CA VAL A 77 13.58 14.62 4.39
C VAL A 77 12.28 14.33 5.12
N ILE A 78 11.68 15.32 5.79
CA ILE A 78 10.39 15.12 6.46
C ILE A 78 9.28 14.84 5.44
N GLY A 79 9.24 15.60 4.34
CA GLY A 79 8.26 15.41 3.26
C GLY A 79 8.40 14.05 2.57
N THR A 80 9.63 13.65 2.22
CA THR A 80 9.88 12.35 1.58
C THR A 80 9.61 11.19 2.53
N ALA A 81 9.95 11.32 3.82
CA ALA A 81 9.66 10.30 4.83
C ALA A 81 8.16 10.07 5.01
N ILE A 82 7.35 11.14 5.05
CA ILE A 82 5.89 11.01 5.11
C ILE A 82 5.38 10.31 3.84
N SER A 83 5.90 10.66 2.67
CA SER A 83 5.51 10.02 1.41
C SER A 83 5.87 8.52 1.40
N GLU A 84 7.02 8.13 1.95
CA GLU A 84 7.43 6.72 2.06
C GLU A 84 6.50 5.88 2.92
N THR A 85 5.82 6.49 3.91
CA THR A 85 4.88 5.73 4.75
C THR A 85 3.76 5.09 3.92
N SER A 86 3.35 5.71 2.82
CA SER A 86 2.36 5.13 1.91
C SER A 86 2.93 3.95 1.10
N SER A 87 4.19 4.06 0.65
CA SER A 87 4.91 2.99 -0.06
C SER A 87 5.09 1.75 0.82
N ILE A 88 5.48 1.94 2.09
CA ILE A 88 5.68 0.81 3.00
C ILE A 88 4.35 0.13 3.36
N TYR A 89 3.21 0.83 3.36
CA TYR A 89 1.91 0.18 3.56
C TYR A 89 1.52 -0.70 2.36
N ALA A 90 1.74 -0.22 1.13
CA ALA A 90 1.54 -1.03 -0.06
C ALA A 90 2.45 -2.28 -0.08
N LEU A 91 3.72 -2.10 0.27
CA LEU A 91 4.69 -3.18 0.40
C LEU A 91 4.30 -4.18 1.51
N LEU A 92 3.83 -3.68 2.64
CA LEU A 92 3.35 -4.50 3.75
C LEU A 92 2.18 -5.39 3.31
N VAL A 93 1.20 -4.84 2.61
CA VAL A 93 0.06 -5.60 2.08
C VAL A 93 0.54 -6.65 1.07
N ALA A 94 1.46 -6.30 0.17
CA ALA A 94 2.05 -7.24 -0.78
C ALA A 94 2.77 -8.40 -0.06
N PHE A 95 3.54 -8.11 1.00
CA PHE A 95 4.19 -9.14 1.81
C PHE A 95 3.21 -10.01 2.57
N ILE A 96 2.14 -9.45 3.13
CA ILE A 96 1.09 -10.25 3.78
C ILE A 96 0.46 -11.21 2.77
N LEU A 97 0.15 -10.74 1.56
CA LEU A 97 -0.43 -11.59 0.51
C LEU A 97 0.53 -12.73 0.10
N ILE A 98 1.83 -12.45 -0.06
CA ILE A 98 2.82 -13.44 -0.50
C ILE A 98 3.19 -14.43 0.61
N PHE A 99 3.41 -13.97 1.84
CA PHE A 99 3.98 -14.81 2.91
C PHE A 99 2.94 -15.42 3.84
N VAL A 100 1.74 -14.84 3.94
CA VAL A 100 0.68 -15.37 4.82
C VAL A 100 -0.34 -16.18 4.03
N ASN A 101 -0.65 -15.78 2.79
CA ASN A 101 -1.66 -16.43 1.93
C ASN A 101 -1.07 -17.08 0.64
N GLY A 102 0.26 -17.10 0.50
CA GLY A 102 0.96 -17.65 -0.66
C GLY A 102 1.38 -19.11 -0.54
#